data_AF-X0QEB4-F1
#
_entry.id   AF-X0QEB4-F1
#
_cell.length_a   1.000
_cell.length_b   1.000
_cell.length_c   1.000
_cell.angle_alpha   90.00
_cell.angle_beta   90.00
_cell.angle_gamma   90.00
#
_symmetry.space_group_name_H-M   'P 1'
#
loop_
_entity.id
_entity.type
_entity.pdbx_description
1 polymer ?
#
loop_
_entity_poly.entity_id
_entity_poly.type
_entity_poly.pdbx_seq_one_letter_code
_entity_poly.pdbx_strand_id
1 'polypeptide(L)'
;MSDSDLIKENERVAHRVFRFYSRKVFLAPNNRHFHEQRINAALLLTEKEPLQGAVADFFYGCWFDIPYDVNNLFTRIKDRLYPHVQQGFRECIDKKRYIQRNSMLATRWSVLISPSLNEQKQRLRISSDDAREIAKDITTELMQAREDEDWGTIEQIENEFFCPLYCAQ
;
A
#
# COMPACT_ATOMS: atom_id res chain seq x y z
N MET A 1 -20.26 -6.32 -25.53
CA MET A 1 -19.74 -6.03 -24.17
C MET A 1 -20.48 -4.81 -23.66
N SER A 2 -20.94 -4.82 -22.41
CA SER A 2 -21.59 -3.65 -21.82
C SER A 2 -20.55 -2.64 -21.33
N ASP A 3 -20.92 -1.37 -21.19
CA ASP A 3 -20.04 -0.34 -20.62
C ASP A 3 -19.55 -0.68 -19.21
N SER A 4 -20.38 -1.40 -18.44
CA SER A 4 -20.03 -1.93 -17.11
C SER A 4 -18.89 -2.96 -17.17
N ASP A 5 -18.88 -3.81 -18.20
CA ASP A 5 -17.83 -4.81 -18.38
C ASP A 5 -16.49 -4.17 -18.75
N LEU A 6 -16.54 -3.11 -19.57
CA LEU A 6 -15.36 -2.32 -19.95
C LEU A 6 -14.74 -1.62 -18.74
N ILE A 7 -15.57 -1.01 -17.88
CA ILE A 7 -15.09 -0.36 -16.64
C ILE A 7 -14.41 -1.37 -15.72
N LYS A 8 -15.02 -2.53 -15.51
CA LYS A 8 -14.45 -3.59 -14.65
C LYS A 8 -13.14 -4.14 -15.21
N GLU A 9 -13.03 -4.32 -16.52
CA GLU A 9 -11.77 -4.79 -17.11
C GLU A 9 -10.67 -3.74 -16.98
N ASN A 10 -10.98 -2.47 -17.21
CA ASN A 10 -10.04 -1.38 -17.02
C ASN A 10 -9.56 -1.28 -15.56
N GLU A 11 -10.45 -1.46 -14.59
CA GLU A 11 -10.09 -1.47 -13.17
C GLU A 11 -9.22 -2.69 -12.80
N ARG A 12 -9.50 -3.87 -13.35
CA ARG A 12 -8.63 -5.06 -13.19
C ARG A 12 -7.24 -4.85 -13.76
N VAL A 13 -7.14 -4.23 -14.94
CA VAL A 13 -5.84 -3.87 -15.54
C VAL A 13 -5.11 -2.87 -14.65
N ALA A 14 -5.80 -1.82 -14.17
CA ALA A 14 -5.23 -0.85 -13.24
C ALA A 14 -4.72 -1.50 -11.94
N HIS A 15 -5.46 -2.43 -11.34
CA HIS A 15 -5.01 -3.18 -10.17
C HIS A 15 -3.76 -4.02 -10.45
N ARG A 16 -3.69 -4.70 -11.61
CA ARG A 16 -2.51 -5.48 -12.01
C ARG A 16 -1.29 -4.58 -12.15
N VAL A 17 -1.42 -3.45 -12.84
CA VAL A 17 -0.36 -2.46 -13.00
C VAL A 17 0.06 -1.87 -11.65
N PHE A 18 -0.89 -1.53 -10.78
CA PHE A 18 -0.61 -1.00 -9.44
C PHE A 18 0.20 -2.00 -8.61
N ARG A 19 -0.19 -3.28 -8.56
CA ARG A 19 0.54 -4.33 -7.83
C ARG A 19 1.94 -4.54 -8.39
N PHE A 20 2.09 -4.55 -9.72
CA PHE A 20 3.38 -4.67 -10.37
C PHE A 20 4.35 -3.56 -9.93
N TYR A 21 3.92 -2.29 -10.03
CA TYR A 21 4.77 -1.17 -9.63
C TYR A 21 4.94 -1.05 -8.12
N SER A 22 4.00 -1.57 -7.31
CA SER A 22 4.19 -1.70 -5.86
C SER A 22 5.39 -2.58 -5.52
N ARG A 23 5.55 -3.73 -6.20
CA ARG A 23 6.72 -4.60 -6.04
C ARG A 23 8.00 -3.93 -6.53
N LYS A 24 7.95 -3.18 -7.64
CA LYS A 24 9.09 -2.43 -8.16
C LYS A 24 9.54 -1.32 -7.21
N VAL A 25 8.60 -0.59 -6.62
CA VAL A 25 8.88 0.43 -5.59
C VAL A 25 9.51 -0.21 -4.36
N PHE A 26 8.98 -1.35 -3.89
CA PHE A 26 9.57 -2.05 -2.75
C PHE A 26 11.05 -2.43 -2.99
N LEU A 27 11.36 -2.94 -4.19
CA LEU A 27 12.73 -3.33 -4.57
C LEU A 27 13.66 -2.14 -4.87
N ALA A 28 13.12 -1.01 -5.33
CA ALA A 28 13.89 0.19 -5.66
C ALA A 28 13.19 1.44 -5.09
N PRO A 29 13.29 1.68 -3.76
CA PRO A 29 12.52 2.71 -3.07
C PRO A 29 12.74 4.14 -3.56
N ASN A 30 13.92 4.44 -4.09
CA ASN A 30 14.30 5.76 -4.60
C ASN A 30 14.06 5.95 -6.11
N ASN A 31 13.46 4.97 -6.79
CA ASN A 31 13.19 5.07 -8.22
C ASN A 31 11.89 5.83 -8.49
N ARG A 32 12.03 7.12 -8.81
CA ARG A 32 10.91 8.01 -9.10
C ARG A 32 9.95 7.49 -10.18
N HIS A 33 10.48 6.92 -11.26
CA HIS A 33 9.65 6.42 -12.35
C HIS A 33 8.68 5.33 -11.86
N PHE A 34 9.12 4.41 -11.00
CA PHE A 34 8.24 3.37 -10.47
C PHE A 34 7.13 3.93 -9.57
N HIS A 35 7.42 4.96 -8.78
CA HIS A 35 6.40 5.65 -8.00
C HIS A 35 5.38 6.36 -8.88
N GLU A 36 5.82 7.09 -9.90
CA GLU A 36 4.93 7.80 -10.82
C GLU A 36 4.00 6.83 -11.55
N GLN A 37 4.51 5.70 -12.02
CA GLN A 37 3.70 4.68 -12.67
C GLN A 37 2.69 4.04 -11.72
N ARG A 38 3.07 3.82 -10.46
CA ARG A 38 2.16 3.33 -9.42
C ARG A 38 1.06 4.35 -9.10
N ILE A 39 1.40 5.64 -9.00
CA ILE A 39 0.44 6.72 -8.79
C ILE A 39 -0.51 6.84 -9.99
N ASN A 40 0.01 6.75 -11.21
CA ASN A 40 -0.80 6.77 -12.44
C ASN A 40 -1.82 5.62 -12.45
N ALA A 41 -1.40 4.41 -12.06
CA ALA A 41 -2.31 3.27 -11.94
C ALA A 41 -3.37 3.49 -10.84
N ALA A 42 -2.97 4.07 -9.70
CA ALA A 42 -3.90 4.37 -8.61
C ALA A 42 -4.96 5.41 -8.98
N LEU A 43 -4.63 6.36 -9.85
CA LEU A 43 -5.58 7.34 -10.37
C LEU A 43 -6.70 6.71 -11.22
N LEU A 44 -6.48 5.51 -11.77
CA LEU A 44 -7.49 4.77 -12.54
C LEU A 44 -8.40 3.92 -11.66
N LEU A 45 -8.05 3.70 -10.39
CA LEU A 45 -8.88 2.95 -9.44
C LEU A 45 -9.99 3.86 -8.90
N THR A 46 -11.12 3.28 -8.48
CA THR A 46 -12.21 4.05 -7.85
C THR A 46 -11.88 4.46 -6.41
N GLU A 47 -11.20 3.59 -5.68
CA GLU A 47 -10.78 3.81 -4.29
C GLU A 47 -9.77 4.96 -4.15
N LYS A 48 -9.84 5.70 -3.03
CA LYS A 48 -8.89 6.78 -2.71
C LYS A 48 -7.64 6.30 -1.96
N GLU A 49 -7.77 5.24 -1.17
CA GLU A 49 -6.68 4.73 -0.33
C GLU A 49 -5.43 4.23 -1.10
N PRO A 50 -5.56 3.57 -2.28
CA PRO A 50 -4.39 3.17 -3.07
C PRO A 50 -3.55 4.37 -3.51
N LEU A 51 -4.21 5.46 -3.91
CA LEU A 51 -3.55 6.69 -4.33
C LEU A 51 -2.84 7.34 -3.15
N GLN A 52 -3.51 7.45 -2.00
CA GLN A 52 -2.89 8.00 -0.79
C GLN A 52 -1.63 7.20 -0.41
N GLY A 53 -1.71 5.87 -0.37
CA GLY A 53 -0.57 5.02 -0.02
C GLY A 53 0.59 5.16 -1.01
N ALA A 54 0.29 5.18 -2.31
CA ALA A 54 1.30 5.36 -3.34
C ALA A 54 2.02 6.72 -3.26
N VAL A 55 1.28 7.78 -2.94
CA VAL A 55 1.86 9.12 -2.78
C VAL A 55 2.68 9.20 -1.48
N ALA A 56 2.22 8.55 -0.40
CA ALA A 56 2.98 8.53 0.84
C ALA A 56 4.32 7.79 0.69
N ASP A 57 4.34 6.65 -0.03
CA ASP A 57 5.56 5.95 -0.38
C ASP A 57 6.48 6.80 -1.29
N PHE A 58 5.92 7.58 -2.23
CA PHE A 58 6.70 8.49 -3.06
C PHE A 58 7.39 9.58 -2.25
N PHE A 59 6.66 10.24 -1.33
CA PHE A 59 7.21 11.26 -0.45
C PHE A 59 8.29 10.70 0.49
N TYR A 60 8.20 9.43 0.87
CA TYR A 60 9.22 8.75 1.67
C TYR A 60 10.44 8.34 0.84
N GLY A 61 10.23 7.63 -0.26
CA GLY A 61 11.30 7.03 -1.07
C GLY A 61 12.04 8.03 -1.97
N CYS A 62 11.34 9.05 -2.47
CA CYS A 62 11.87 10.08 -3.36
C CYS A 62 11.95 11.45 -2.66
N TRP A 63 12.22 11.48 -1.36
CA TRP A 63 12.23 12.70 -0.54
C TRP A 63 13.13 13.82 -1.10
N PHE A 64 14.20 13.47 -1.82
CA PHE A 64 15.13 14.41 -2.46
C PHE A 64 14.53 15.11 -3.69
N ASP A 65 13.55 14.50 -4.36
CA ASP A 65 12.86 15.05 -5.54
C ASP A 65 11.72 16.01 -5.16
N ILE A 66 11.19 15.88 -3.94
CA ILE A 66 10.01 16.62 -3.47
C ILE A 66 10.17 18.14 -3.61
N PRO A 67 11.31 18.77 -3.26
CA PRO A 67 11.45 20.23 -3.37
C PRO A 67 11.39 20.78 -4.81
N TYR A 68 11.58 19.93 -5.83
CA TYR A 68 11.80 20.40 -7.21
C TYR A 68 10.58 20.23 -8.12
N ASP A 69 9.76 19.18 -7.94
CA ASP A 69 8.70 18.85 -8.91
C ASP A 69 7.45 18.16 -8.31
N VAL A 70 7.21 18.35 -7.02
CA VAL A 70 6.02 17.75 -6.36
C VAL A 70 4.74 18.52 -6.62
N ASN A 71 4.81 19.81 -6.95
CA ASN A 71 3.63 20.67 -7.11
C ASN A 71 2.75 20.26 -8.30
N ASN A 72 3.38 19.84 -9.40
CA ASN A 72 2.68 19.34 -10.58
C ASN A 72 1.95 18.03 -10.27
N LEU A 73 2.66 17.10 -9.64
CA LEU A 73 2.08 15.85 -9.15
C LEU A 73 0.91 16.12 -8.21
N PHE A 74 1.10 17.00 -7.22
CA PHE A 74 0.11 17.29 -6.20
C PHE A 74 -1.16 17.93 -6.79
N THR A 75 -0.99 18.84 -7.75
CA THR A 75 -2.11 19.47 -8.47
C THR A 75 -2.97 18.44 -9.20
N ARG A 76 -2.34 17.42 -9.79
CA ARG A 76 -3.03 16.34 -10.50
C ARG A 76 -3.83 15.40 -9.59
N ILE A 77 -3.34 15.17 -8.36
CA ILE A 77 -3.91 14.16 -7.45
C ILE A 77 -4.85 14.74 -6.38
N LYS A 78 -4.80 16.05 -6.10
CA LYS A 78 -5.46 16.66 -4.94
C LYS A 78 -6.94 16.27 -4.81
N ASP A 79 -7.71 16.33 -5.90
CA ASP A 79 -9.17 16.10 -5.86
C ASP A 79 -9.53 14.62 -5.65
N ARG A 80 -8.54 13.74 -5.76
CA ARG A 80 -8.65 12.30 -5.51
C ARG A 80 -8.23 11.91 -4.08
N LEU A 81 -7.82 12.86 -3.26
CA LEU A 81 -7.45 12.67 -1.85
C LEU A 81 -8.49 13.30 -0.91
N TYR A 82 -8.59 12.79 0.32
CA TYR A 82 -9.41 13.43 1.35
C TYR A 82 -8.77 14.77 1.80
N PRO A 83 -9.57 15.78 2.22
CA PRO A 83 -9.04 17.09 2.59
C PRO A 83 -7.93 17.07 3.66
N HIS A 84 -8.08 16.24 4.69
CA HIS A 84 -7.08 16.09 5.75
C HIS A 84 -5.77 15.46 5.24
N VAL A 85 -5.86 14.52 4.29
CA VAL A 85 -4.70 13.88 3.64
C VAL A 85 -3.97 14.88 2.75
N GLN A 86 -4.72 15.68 1.99
CA GLN A 86 -4.15 16.77 1.19
C GLN A 86 -3.37 17.73 2.07
N GLN A 87 -3.94 18.13 3.20
CA GLN A 87 -3.27 19.03 4.14
C GLN A 87 -1.97 18.43 4.68
N GLY A 88 -1.97 17.14 5.06
CA GLY A 88 -0.76 16.47 5.52
C GLY A 88 0.35 16.42 4.46
N PHE A 89 0.00 16.17 3.19
CA PHE A 89 1.00 16.26 2.11
C PHE A 89 1.47 17.69 1.86
N ARG A 90 0.61 18.70 1.94
CA ARG A 90 1.02 20.12 1.85
C ARG A 90 2.01 20.48 2.96
N GLU A 91 1.82 20.00 4.18
CA GLU A 91 2.78 20.20 5.27
C GLU A 91 4.16 19.61 4.94
N CYS A 92 4.20 18.48 4.21
CA CYS A 92 5.45 17.91 3.72
C CYS A 92 6.09 18.76 2.62
N ILE A 93 5.31 19.26 1.67
CA ILE A 93 5.78 20.15 0.58
C ILE A 93 6.35 21.45 1.17
N ASP A 94 5.66 22.02 2.16
CA ASP A 94 6.05 23.23 2.90
C ASP A 94 7.25 22.99 3.85
N LYS A 95 7.81 21.78 3.88
CA LYS A 95 8.92 21.38 4.76
C LYS A 95 8.63 21.53 6.26
N LYS A 96 7.35 21.54 6.65
CA LYS A 96 6.93 21.59 8.06
C LYS A 96 7.09 20.23 8.74
N ARG A 97 6.97 19.16 7.97
CA ARG A 97 7.07 17.75 8.42
C ARG A 97 7.67 16.88 7.34
N TYR A 98 8.24 15.74 7.73
CA TYR A 98 8.69 14.70 6.80
C TYR A 98 7.90 13.43 7.04
N ILE A 99 7.68 12.63 5.99
CA ILE A 99 7.09 11.31 6.16
C ILE A 99 8.12 10.40 6.83
N GLN A 100 7.73 9.83 7.96
CA GLN A 100 8.50 8.83 8.68
C GLN A 100 8.03 7.42 8.29
N ARG A 101 8.83 6.41 8.67
CA ARG A 101 8.50 5.00 8.42
C ARG A 101 7.13 4.60 8.98
N ASN A 102 6.70 5.24 10.06
CA ASN A 102 5.33 5.18 10.57
C ASN A 102 4.66 6.52 10.33
N SER A 103 3.52 6.55 9.63
CA SER A 103 2.87 7.80 9.24
C SER A 103 1.35 7.69 9.25
N MET A 104 0.68 8.78 9.63
CA MET A 104 -0.78 8.91 9.50
C MET A 104 -1.23 9.00 8.04
N LEU A 105 -0.31 9.30 7.12
CA LEU A 105 -0.57 9.34 5.68
C LEU A 105 -0.47 7.96 5.02
N ALA A 106 0.14 6.99 5.70
CA ALA A 106 0.22 5.62 5.21
C ALA A 106 -1.15 4.94 5.28
N THR A 107 -1.39 4.03 4.34
CA THR A 107 -2.60 3.19 4.29
C THR A 107 -2.18 1.73 4.16
N ARG A 108 -3.15 0.80 4.23
CA ARG A 108 -2.93 -0.62 3.94
C ARG A 108 -2.31 -0.89 2.55
N TRP A 109 -2.36 0.09 1.65
CA TRP A 109 -1.79 0.00 0.31
C TRP A 109 -0.36 0.52 0.21
N SER A 110 0.21 1.06 1.30
CA SER A 110 1.59 1.53 1.36
C SER A 110 2.55 0.33 1.43
N VAL A 111 3.72 0.44 0.80
CA VAL A 111 4.71 -0.65 0.72
C VAL A 111 6.06 -0.31 1.34
N LEU A 112 6.36 0.97 1.56
CA LEU A 112 7.60 1.42 2.21
C LEU A 112 7.37 1.88 3.64
N ILE A 113 6.18 2.43 3.91
CA ILE A 113 5.80 2.98 5.20
C ILE A 113 4.57 2.29 5.78
N SER A 114 4.46 2.29 7.10
CA SER A 114 3.37 1.66 7.84
C SER A 114 2.43 2.71 8.46
N PRO A 115 1.12 2.43 8.55
CA PRO A 115 0.18 3.28 9.30
C PRO A 115 0.63 3.48 10.74
N SER A 116 0.71 4.73 11.21
CA SER A 116 1.07 5.01 12.59
C SER A 116 -0.08 4.67 13.55
N LEU A 117 0.27 4.04 14.67
CA LEU A 117 -0.69 3.63 15.72
C LEU A 117 -1.16 4.79 16.63
N ASN A 118 -0.58 5.98 16.49
CA ASN A 118 -0.67 7.04 17.51
C ASN A 118 -2.04 7.75 17.62
N GLU A 119 -2.99 7.53 16.70
CA GLU A 119 -4.35 8.06 16.82
C GLU A 119 -5.39 7.04 16.35
N GLN A 120 -5.41 5.84 16.94
CA GLN A 120 -6.45 4.82 16.71
C GLN A 120 -7.85 5.26 17.19
N LYS A 121 -8.45 6.27 16.55
CA LYS A 121 -9.91 6.41 16.45
C LYS A 121 -10.50 5.53 15.33
N GLN A 122 -9.66 4.93 14.48
CA GLN A 122 -10.06 4.02 13.40
C GLN A 122 -9.75 2.54 13.70
N ARG A 123 -9.78 2.15 14.99
CA ARG A 123 -9.70 0.74 15.42
C ARG A 123 -10.95 -0.08 15.06
N LEU A 124 -11.92 0.50 14.35
CA LEU A 124 -13.20 -0.10 14.01
C LEU A 124 -13.32 -0.24 12.49
N ARG A 125 -12.73 -1.29 11.89
CA ARG A 125 -13.15 -1.84 10.57
C ARG A 125 -12.29 -2.98 10.01
N ILE A 126 -11.38 -3.56 10.79
CA ILE A 126 -11.05 -4.97 10.63
C ILE A 126 -11.70 -5.61 11.84
N SER A 127 -12.75 -6.41 11.64
CA SER A 127 -13.33 -7.14 12.76
C SER A 127 -12.20 -7.95 13.39
N SER A 128 -12.00 -7.81 14.70
CA SER A 128 -11.07 -8.68 15.44
C SER A 128 -11.38 -10.15 15.21
N ASP A 129 -12.60 -10.46 14.79
CA ASP A 129 -13.05 -11.81 14.49
C ASP A 129 -12.51 -12.30 13.13
N ASP A 130 -12.53 -11.49 12.06
CA ASP A 130 -12.06 -11.94 10.73
C ASP A 130 -10.55 -12.25 10.73
N ALA A 131 -9.75 -11.40 11.38
CA ALA A 131 -8.32 -11.62 11.50
C ALA A 131 -7.99 -12.82 12.42
N ARG A 132 -8.83 -13.07 13.43
CA ARG A 132 -8.71 -14.22 14.32
C ARG A 132 -9.12 -15.52 13.64
N GLU A 133 -10.15 -15.50 12.81
CA GLU A 133 -10.58 -16.65 12.01
C GLU A 133 -9.51 -17.03 10.98
N ILE A 134 -8.99 -16.05 10.22
CA ILE A 134 -7.89 -16.31 9.27
C ILE A 134 -6.65 -16.87 9.99
N ALA A 135 -6.27 -16.31 11.14
CA ALA A 135 -5.13 -16.82 11.91
C ALA A 135 -5.37 -18.24 12.42
N LYS A 136 -6.60 -18.57 12.83
CA LYS A 136 -7.00 -19.91 13.29
C LYS A 136 -6.97 -20.94 12.16
N ASP A 137 -7.45 -20.58 10.98
CA ASP A 137 -7.48 -21.47 9.82
C ASP A 137 -6.05 -21.83 9.38
N ILE A 138 -5.17 -20.82 9.29
CA ILE A 138 -3.76 -21.02 8.93
C ILE A 138 -3.00 -21.83 9.98
N THR A 139 -3.24 -21.59 11.27
CA THR A 139 -2.61 -22.41 12.33
C THR A 139 -3.09 -23.85 12.29
N THR A 140 -4.36 -24.09 11.97
CA THR A 140 -4.90 -25.45 11.82
C THR A 140 -4.25 -26.16 10.64
N GLU A 141 -4.13 -25.48 9.50
CA GLU A 141 -3.50 -26.02 8.29
C GLU A 141 -2.01 -26.33 8.51
N LEU A 142 -1.27 -25.46 9.20
CA LEU A 142 0.13 -25.69 9.58
C LEU A 142 0.29 -26.87 10.54
N MET A 143 -0.61 -27.01 11.51
CA MET A 143 -0.58 -28.16 12.43
C MET A 143 -0.83 -29.47 11.69
N GLN A 144 -1.80 -29.48 10.77
CA GLN A 144 -2.12 -30.64 9.94
C GLN A 144 -0.96 -31.01 9.01
N ALA A 145 -0.41 -30.04 8.27
CA ALA A 145 0.73 -30.26 7.38
C ALA A 145 1.98 -30.75 8.15
N ARG A 146 2.14 -30.33 9.41
CA ARG A 146 3.21 -30.81 10.28
C ARG A 146 3.01 -32.24 10.76
N GLU A 147 1.77 -32.62 11.07
CA GLU A 147 1.43 -34.01 11.40
C GLU A 147 1.60 -34.94 10.20
N ASP A 148 1.32 -34.43 9.00
CA ASP A 148 1.44 -35.16 7.72
C ASP A 148 2.85 -35.13 7.12
N GLU A 149 3.83 -34.51 7.81
CA GLU A 149 5.21 -34.28 7.34
C GLU A 149 5.30 -33.60 5.94
N ASP A 150 4.27 -32.83 5.57
CA ASP A 150 4.20 -32.09 4.30
C ASP A 150 4.93 -30.75 4.39
N TRP A 151 6.25 -30.84 4.26
CA TRP A 151 7.14 -29.68 4.28
C TRP A 151 6.89 -28.69 3.13
N GLY A 152 6.32 -29.13 2.00
CA GLY A 152 6.04 -28.26 0.86
C GLY A 152 4.91 -27.28 1.16
N THR A 153 3.84 -27.77 1.78
CA THR A 153 2.72 -26.93 2.22
C THR A 153 3.13 -25.98 3.34
N ILE A 154 3.97 -26.43 4.28
CA ILE A 154 4.53 -25.56 5.34
C ILE A 154 5.34 -24.42 4.71
N GLU A 155 6.27 -24.71 3.79
CA GLU A 155 7.09 -23.70 3.13
C GLU A 155 6.24 -22.72 2.31
N GLN A 156 5.18 -23.20 1.66
CA GLN A 156 4.26 -22.33 0.92
C GLN A 156 3.51 -21.37 1.85
N ILE A 157 2.92 -21.87 2.93
CA ILE A 157 2.20 -21.05 3.90
C ILE A 157 3.14 -20.04 4.56
N GLU A 158 4.36 -20.46 4.91
CA GLU A 158 5.34 -19.55 5.49
C GLU A 158 5.77 -18.43 4.52
N ASN A 159 5.91 -18.77 3.23
CA ASN A 159 6.25 -17.79 2.19
C ASN A 159 5.08 -16.83 1.90
N GLU A 160 3.85 -17.31 1.88
CA GLU A 160 2.69 -16.47 1.61
C GLU A 160 2.36 -15.54 2.78
N PHE A 161 2.57 -16.01 4.02
CA PHE A 161 2.15 -15.29 5.23
C PHE A 161 3.26 -14.51 5.91
N PHE A 162 4.50 -15.04 5.96
CA PHE A 162 5.60 -14.42 6.70
C PHE A 162 6.70 -13.80 5.82
N CYS A 163 6.83 -14.15 4.53
CA CYS A 163 7.82 -13.51 3.65
C CYS A 163 7.70 -11.98 3.58
N PRO A 164 6.49 -11.36 3.64
CA PRO A 164 6.38 -9.90 3.77
C PRO A 164 6.99 -9.33 5.07
N LEU A 165 7.18 -10.14 6.12
CA LEU A 165 7.69 -9.73 7.43
C LEU A 165 9.21 -9.97 7.58
N TYR A 166 9.77 -10.97 6.88
CA TYR A 166 11.20 -11.32 6.98
C TYR A 166 12.11 -10.51 6.05
N CYS A 167 11.60 -9.90 4.97
CA CYS A 167 12.37 -8.99 4.12
C CYS A 167 12.57 -7.58 4.71
N ALA A 168 12.24 -7.37 5.99
CA ALA A 168 12.34 -6.10 6.70
C ALA A 168 13.51 -6.02 7.71
N GLN A 169 14.43 -6.99 7.71
CA GLN A 169 15.72 -6.95 8.43
C GLN A 169 16.87 -6.56 7.51
#